data_AF-A0A0G0XK04-F1
#
_entry.id   AF-A0A0G0XK04-F1
#
_cell.length_a   1.000
_cell.length_b   1.000
_cell.length_c   1.000
_cell.angle_alpha   90.00
_cell.angle_beta   90.00
_cell.angle_gamma   90.00
#
_symmetry.space_group_name_H-M   'P 1'
#
loop_
_entity.id
_entity.type
_entity.pdbx_description
1 polymer ?
#
loop_
_entity_poly.entity_id
_entity_poly.type
_entity_poly.pdbx_seq_one_letter_code
_entity_poly.pdbx_strand_id
1 'polypeptide(L)'
;MIRYKKLKEQVFKNRLMNSKFLLVLIIIVAFAVRLYRIDSPVADWHSWRQADTSAVTRNFSKFGFNPLFPRYDDLSNIQTGVDNPEGYRFVEFPVYQSFVFMLSKLAAPLPISLEVWHRIVSILASLGSLYLIYELGKRYANERVGLISASFYAILPYSIYYSRVILPEVFLGFFMLLTLYLFSKAIVPVNPSEIQHSFASLISFLFPKKSLSVRSVAVYPEFLLASAISAALALLIKPVSIFFLLPIIYFWFQYLLFSRKYVLYGITYLLIMVVPLVAWRLWIQQFPEGIPAWTWLLNGDQVPYNNLKLSEWIYHPLGIRFKGAFFRWLFAERLTKLILGYSGVAFLVLGILAKKGIKQKLFFHMLGLGALLYITVFAGGNVRHDYYQVITLPIVVLYAGMGVDFLLTNRNRLFDSISTYAMIVVLVGFTLAFSWFEIRGYYWINNPAIVEAGIQADQLLPEQAKVIAPYGGDTAFLYQINRQGWPIGFEIEDKIAKGATHYVSVSPQDPEALDLKERYTVLAETDSYIIINLQ
;
A
#
# COMPACT_ATOMS: atom_id res chain seq x y z
N MET A 1 46.70 10.18 -22.67
CA MET A 1 45.83 9.24 -21.92
C MET A 1 45.22 9.83 -20.64
N ILE A 2 46.00 10.56 -19.81
CA ILE A 2 45.53 11.19 -18.55
C ILE A 2 44.44 12.26 -18.75
N ARG A 3 44.57 13.13 -19.75
CA ARG A 3 43.59 14.19 -20.09
C ARG A 3 42.22 13.64 -20.51
N TYR A 4 42.21 12.50 -21.21
CA TYR A 4 40.99 11.79 -21.62
C TYR A 4 40.26 11.13 -20.45
N LYS A 5 41.01 10.58 -19.48
CA LYS A 5 40.44 10.02 -18.24
C LYS A 5 39.79 11.09 -17.37
N LYS A 6 40.46 12.25 -17.19
CA LYS A 6 39.89 13.42 -16.50
C LYS A 6 38.62 13.96 -17.17
N LEU A 7 38.60 14.04 -18.51
CA LEU A 7 37.42 14.49 -19.25
C LEU A 7 36.22 13.54 -19.06
N LYS A 8 36.45 12.22 -19.12
CA LYS A 8 35.41 11.21 -18.86
C LYS A 8 34.88 11.29 -17.42
N GLU A 9 35.75 11.45 -16.43
CA GLU A 9 35.35 11.64 -15.04
C GLU A 9 34.52 12.92 -14.85
N GLN A 10 34.90 14.01 -15.52
CA GLN A 10 34.17 15.29 -15.44
C GLN A 10 32.79 15.23 -16.11
N VAL A 11 32.68 14.63 -17.30
CA VAL A 11 31.40 14.41 -17.98
C VAL A 11 30.50 13.49 -17.15
N PHE A 12 31.06 12.43 -16.57
CA PHE A 12 30.31 11.52 -15.70
C PHE A 12 29.82 12.21 -14.42
N LYS A 13 30.67 13.01 -13.76
CA LYS A 13 30.27 13.84 -12.60
C LYS A 13 29.17 14.83 -12.97
N ASN A 14 29.29 15.54 -14.09
CA ASN A 14 28.25 16.48 -14.54
C ASN A 14 26.91 15.79 -14.82
N ARG A 15 26.94 14.61 -15.47
CA ARG A 15 25.74 13.82 -15.70
C ARG A 15 25.07 13.36 -14.40
N LEU A 16 25.85 12.89 -13.43
CA LEU A 16 25.35 12.49 -12.12
C LEU A 16 24.76 13.68 -11.34
N MET A 17 25.40 14.85 -11.39
CA MET A 17 24.86 16.06 -10.77
C MET A 17 23.52 16.45 -11.39
N ASN A 18 23.38 16.35 -12.72
CA ASN A 18 22.12 16.63 -13.41
C ASN A 18 21.00 15.66 -12.99
N SER A 19 21.28 14.36 -12.89
CA SER A 19 20.27 13.37 -12.49
C SER A 19 19.81 13.54 -11.04
N LYS A 20 20.72 13.87 -10.12
CA LYS A 20 20.37 14.19 -8.73
C LYS A 20 19.49 15.44 -8.65
N PHE A 21 19.85 16.48 -9.40
CA PHE A 21 19.03 17.69 -9.49
C PHE A 21 17.62 17.39 -10.04
N LEU A 22 17.52 16.63 -11.13
CA LEU A 22 16.24 16.21 -11.69
C LEU A 22 15.42 15.36 -10.71
N LEU A 23 16.06 14.45 -9.98
CA LEU A 23 15.37 13.65 -8.96
C LEU A 23 14.80 14.53 -7.83
N VAL A 24 15.56 15.53 -7.37
CA VAL A 24 15.07 16.49 -6.37
C VAL A 24 13.87 17.26 -6.90
N LEU A 25 13.92 17.73 -8.16
CA LEU A 25 12.76 18.38 -8.79
C LEU A 25 11.55 17.45 -8.86
N ILE A 26 11.75 16.19 -9.25
CA ILE A 26 10.68 15.16 -9.29
C ILE A 26 10.09 14.96 -7.89
N ILE A 27 10.91 14.91 -6.83
CA ILE A 27 10.45 14.78 -5.44
C ILE A 27 9.65 16.01 -5.00
N ILE A 28 10.10 17.23 -5.34
CA ILE A 28 9.37 18.47 -5.04
C ILE A 28 8.00 18.48 -5.72
N VAL A 29 7.96 18.15 -7.02
CA VAL A 29 6.70 18.05 -7.75
C VAL A 29 5.81 16.98 -7.13
N ALA A 30 6.35 15.80 -6.82
CA ALA A 30 5.62 14.70 -6.20
C ALA A 30 5.01 15.10 -4.85
N PHE A 31 5.75 15.84 -4.02
CA PHE A 31 5.26 16.38 -2.76
C PHE A 31 4.13 17.38 -3.00
N ALA A 32 4.35 18.39 -3.85
CA ALA A 32 3.38 19.46 -4.10
C ALA A 32 2.03 18.94 -4.60
N VAL A 33 2.02 18.02 -5.58
CA VAL A 33 0.76 17.48 -6.14
C VAL A 33 -0.02 16.64 -5.13
N ARG A 34 0.63 16.05 -4.13
CA ARG A 34 -0.02 15.24 -3.08
C ARG A 34 -0.61 16.08 -1.94
N LEU A 35 -0.24 17.36 -1.84
CA LEU A 35 -0.87 18.31 -0.90
C LEU A 35 -2.28 18.73 -1.33
N TYR A 36 -2.69 18.41 -2.56
CA TYR A 36 -4.04 18.70 -3.03
C TYR A 36 -5.07 18.09 -2.06
N ARG A 37 -5.94 18.95 -1.51
CA ARG A 37 -7.03 18.58 -0.57
C ARG A 37 -6.55 17.83 0.67
N ILE A 38 -5.39 18.20 1.22
CA ILE A 38 -4.79 17.54 2.40
C ILE A 38 -5.66 17.57 3.66
N ASP A 39 -6.55 18.55 3.76
CA ASP A 39 -7.44 18.84 4.87
C ASP A 39 -8.87 18.32 4.68
N SER A 40 -9.20 17.66 3.56
CA SER A 40 -10.56 17.15 3.33
C SER A 40 -10.99 16.14 4.41
N PRO A 41 -12.27 16.12 4.83
CA PRO A 41 -12.75 15.15 5.81
C PRO A 41 -12.66 13.71 5.26
N VAL A 42 -12.67 12.71 6.15
CA VAL A 42 -12.76 11.29 5.78
C VAL A 42 -14.19 10.95 5.35
N ALA A 43 -14.56 11.43 4.17
CA ALA A 43 -15.88 11.26 3.55
C ALA A 43 -15.76 11.13 2.01
N ASP A 44 -14.54 10.86 1.53
CA ASP A 44 -14.19 10.68 0.13
C ASP A 44 -14.14 9.18 -0.25
N TRP A 45 -13.53 8.84 -1.40
CA TRP A 45 -13.53 7.46 -1.89
C TRP A 45 -12.81 6.48 -0.93
N HIS A 46 -13.48 5.38 -0.58
CA HIS A 46 -13.10 4.44 0.50
C HIS A 46 -12.99 5.10 1.88
N SER A 47 -13.88 6.05 2.19
CA SER A 47 -14.00 6.67 3.51
C SER A 47 -14.08 5.66 4.65
N TRP A 48 -14.88 4.59 4.53
CA TRP A 48 -14.98 3.54 5.55
C TRP A 48 -13.63 2.97 5.96
N ARG A 49 -12.77 2.62 4.99
CA ARG A 49 -11.47 2.00 5.28
C ARG A 49 -10.47 3.01 5.85
N GLN A 50 -10.56 4.27 5.40
CA GLN A 50 -9.77 5.37 5.96
C GLN A 50 -10.18 5.68 7.40
N ALA A 51 -11.49 5.69 7.66
CA ALA A 51 -12.08 5.89 8.97
C ALA A 51 -11.61 4.79 9.94
N ASP A 52 -11.71 3.52 9.55
CA ASP A 52 -11.17 2.40 10.35
C ASP A 52 -9.69 2.59 10.71
N THR A 53 -8.85 2.99 9.74
CA THR A 53 -7.41 3.18 9.96
C THR A 53 -7.17 4.32 10.95
N SER A 54 -7.85 5.45 10.75
CA SER A 54 -7.63 6.63 11.58
C SER A 54 -8.26 6.51 12.95
N ALA A 55 -9.39 5.81 13.07
CA ALA A 55 -10.03 5.46 14.33
C ALA A 55 -9.05 4.74 15.26
N VAL A 56 -8.29 3.75 14.75
CA VAL A 56 -7.26 3.06 15.54
C VAL A 56 -6.21 4.03 16.09
N THR A 57 -5.73 4.96 15.28
CA THR A 57 -4.77 5.98 15.75
C THR A 57 -5.40 6.94 16.75
N ARG A 58 -6.63 7.39 16.52
CA ARG A 58 -7.38 8.27 17.44
C ARG A 58 -7.58 7.60 18.79
N ASN A 59 -7.94 6.32 18.77
CA ASN A 59 -8.27 5.53 19.93
C ASN A 59 -7.04 5.15 20.77
N PHE A 60 -5.81 5.23 20.23
CA PHE A 60 -4.61 5.23 21.08
C PHE A 60 -4.53 6.42 22.03
N SER A 61 -5.14 7.57 21.70
CA SER A 61 -5.26 8.68 22.66
C SER A 61 -6.36 8.42 23.70
N LYS A 62 -7.45 7.76 23.32
CA LYS A 62 -8.61 7.51 24.19
C LYS A 62 -8.40 6.36 25.17
N PHE A 63 -7.81 5.25 24.71
CA PHE A 63 -7.65 4.01 25.49
C PHE A 63 -6.20 3.70 25.87
N GLY A 64 -5.28 4.61 25.56
CA GLY A 64 -3.85 4.43 25.76
C GLY A 64 -3.16 3.77 24.55
N PHE A 65 -1.86 4.08 24.40
CA PHE A 65 -1.06 3.55 23.30
C PHE A 65 -0.65 2.10 23.58
N ASN A 66 -1.36 1.15 22.96
CA ASN A 66 -0.98 -0.26 22.98
C ASN A 66 -1.22 -0.92 21.61
N PRO A 67 -0.17 -1.04 20.76
CA PRO A 67 -0.26 -1.66 19.44
C PRO A 67 -0.71 -3.13 19.43
N LEU A 68 -0.68 -3.83 20.57
CA LEU A 68 -1.15 -5.22 20.69
C LEU A 68 -2.67 -5.33 20.79
N PHE A 69 -3.37 -4.23 21.08
CA PHE A 69 -4.82 -4.15 21.24
C PHE A 69 -5.40 -2.94 20.48
N PRO A 70 -5.23 -2.86 19.14
CA PRO A 70 -5.80 -1.78 18.35
C PRO A 70 -7.33 -1.79 18.45
N ARG A 71 -7.92 -0.61 18.71
CA ARG A 71 -9.37 -0.43 18.81
C ARG A 71 -9.90 0.61 17.82
N TYR A 72 -11.00 0.34 17.13
CA TYR A 72 -11.70 1.27 16.22
C TYR A 72 -13.13 1.56 16.72
N ASP A 73 -13.96 2.19 15.90
CA ASP A 73 -15.23 2.76 16.35
C ASP A 73 -16.45 1.85 16.22
N ASP A 74 -16.38 0.79 15.41
CA ASP A 74 -17.51 -0.10 15.18
C ASP A 74 -17.54 -1.29 16.16
N LEU A 75 -18.60 -1.34 16.97
CA LEU A 75 -18.85 -2.33 18.02
C LEU A 75 -19.73 -3.50 17.53
N SER A 76 -20.16 -3.46 16.28
CA SER A 76 -21.05 -4.46 15.69
C SER A 76 -20.32 -5.77 15.36
N ASN A 77 -21.13 -6.77 15.01
CA ASN A 77 -20.66 -8.07 14.53
C ASN A 77 -20.46 -8.15 13.00
N ILE A 78 -20.64 -7.05 12.25
CA ILE A 78 -20.66 -7.07 10.78
C ILE A 78 -19.40 -7.69 10.18
N GLN A 79 -18.25 -7.44 10.80
CA GLN A 79 -16.95 -7.83 10.25
C GLN A 79 -16.60 -9.32 10.45
N THR A 80 -17.18 -9.94 11.48
CA THR A 80 -16.73 -11.24 12.02
C THR A 80 -17.86 -12.23 12.28
N GLY A 81 -19.11 -11.76 12.38
CA GLY A 81 -20.26 -12.52 12.87
C GLY A 81 -20.30 -12.64 14.41
N VAL A 82 -19.41 -11.97 15.14
CA VAL A 82 -19.34 -11.98 16.60
C VAL A 82 -19.32 -10.53 17.11
N ASP A 83 -20.11 -10.23 18.14
CA ASP A 83 -20.16 -8.90 18.74
C ASP A 83 -18.78 -8.44 19.22
N ASN A 84 -18.44 -7.17 18.97
CA ASN A 84 -17.12 -6.61 19.23
C ASN A 84 -17.21 -5.45 20.25
N PRO A 85 -17.58 -5.73 21.52
CA PRO A 85 -17.90 -4.69 22.51
C PRO A 85 -16.71 -3.78 22.86
N GLU A 86 -15.48 -4.27 22.70
CA GLU A 86 -14.24 -3.52 22.93
C GLU A 86 -13.76 -2.76 21.67
N GLY A 87 -14.40 -3.01 20.52
CA GLY A 87 -14.03 -2.43 19.24
C GLY A 87 -12.64 -2.86 18.77
N TYR A 88 -12.22 -4.11 18.94
CA TYR A 88 -10.92 -4.58 18.45
C TYR A 88 -10.83 -4.59 16.92
N ARG A 89 -9.65 -4.28 16.37
CA ARG A 89 -9.42 -4.19 14.91
C ARG A 89 -8.09 -4.82 14.46
N PHE A 90 -8.08 -6.13 14.23
CA PHE A 90 -6.91 -6.94 13.86
C PHE A 90 -6.77 -7.22 12.36
N VAL A 91 -6.98 -6.21 11.51
CA VAL A 91 -6.77 -6.32 10.04
C VAL A 91 -5.29 -6.50 9.69
N GLU A 92 -4.46 -5.71 10.36
CA GLU A 92 -3.01 -5.67 10.23
C GLU A 92 -2.39 -5.34 11.60
N PHE A 93 -1.09 -5.60 11.77
CA PHE A 93 -0.39 -5.03 12.92
C PHE A 93 -0.27 -3.50 12.71
N PRO A 94 -0.60 -2.66 13.71
CA PRO A 94 -0.82 -1.23 13.51
C PRO A 94 0.47 -0.41 13.38
N VAL A 95 1.41 -0.81 12.50
CA VAL A 95 2.68 -0.12 12.26
C VAL A 95 2.45 1.31 11.78
N TYR A 96 1.59 1.48 10.77
CA TYR A 96 1.26 2.78 10.18
C TYR A 96 0.61 3.69 11.23
N GLN A 97 -0.40 3.17 11.92
CA GLN A 97 -1.16 3.87 12.95
C GLN A 97 -0.27 4.29 14.12
N SER A 98 0.65 3.42 14.55
CA SER A 98 1.61 3.71 15.62
C SER A 98 2.58 4.81 15.22
N PHE A 99 3.09 4.78 13.98
CA PHE A 99 4.00 5.82 13.49
C PHE A 99 3.31 7.19 13.43
N VAL A 100 2.07 7.24 12.93
CA VAL A 100 1.27 8.46 12.89
C VAL A 100 1.00 8.97 14.31
N PHE A 101 0.59 8.09 15.22
CA PHE A 101 0.35 8.47 16.62
C PHE A 101 1.58 9.11 17.25
N MET A 102 2.74 8.44 17.17
CA MET A 102 3.99 8.96 17.74
C MET A 102 4.37 10.32 17.14
N LEU A 103 4.29 10.46 15.81
CA LEU A 103 4.63 11.71 15.15
C LEU A 103 3.67 12.84 15.53
N SER A 104 2.36 12.57 15.56
CA SER A 104 1.34 13.54 15.95
C SER A 104 1.51 14.01 17.40
N LYS A 105 1.94 13.12 18.32
CA LYS A 105 2.23 13.48 19.72
C LYS A 105 3.51 14.31 19.84
N LEU A 106 4.57 13.97 19.10
CA LEU A 106 5.81 14.75 19.09
C LEU A 106 5.60 16.17 18.54
N ALA A 107 4.65 16.34 17.61
CA ALA A 107 4.31 17.61 16.99
C ALA A 107 2.99 18.22 17.50
N ALA A 108 2.53 17.79 18.69
CA ALA A 108 1.27 18.22 19.29
C ALA A 108 1.06 19.75 19.42
N PRO A 109 2.11 20.61 19.53
CA PRO A 109 1.90 22.06 19.53
C PRO A 109 1.38 22.63 18.20
N LEU A 110 1.45 21.87 17.09
CA LEU A 110 0.97 22.34 15.79
C LEU A 110 -0.55 22.06 15.66
N PRO A 111 -1.37 23.05 15.24
CA PRO A 111 -2.82 22.89 15.07
C PRO A 111 -3.14 22.12 13.78
N ILE A 112 -2.71 20.86 13.72
CA ILE A 112 -2.86 19.97 12.57
C ILE A 112 -3.74 18.80 12.96
N SER A 113 -4.80 18.55 12.19
CA SER A 113 -5.71 17.43 12.44
C SER A 113 -5.04 16.07 12.25
N LEU A 114 -5.61 15.04 12.86
CA LEU A 114 -5.04 13.70 12.82
C LEU A 114 -4.99 13.13 11.38
N GLU A 115 -6.01 13.44 10.58
CA GLU A 115 -6.15 13.06 9.18
C GLU A 115 -5.04 13.68 8.32
N VAL A 116 -4.69 14.94 8.58
CA VAL A 116 -3.57 15.60 7.92
C VAL A 116 -2.25 14.92 8.32
N TRP A 117 -2.06 14.55 9.59
CA TRP A 117 -0.88 13.77 10.00
C TRP A 117 -0.79 12.41 9.30
N HIS A 118 -1.89 11.68 9.18
CA HIS A 118 -1.94 10.45 8.40
C HIS A 118 -1.50 10.67 6.95
N ARG A 119 -2.05 11.70 6.30
CA ARG A 119 -1.72 12.04 4.90
C ARG A 119 -0.26 12.47 4.76
N ILE A 120 0.28 13.28 5.67
CA ILE A 120 1.70 13.66 5.68
C ILE A 120 2.59 12.40 5.76
N VAL A 121 2.29 11.49 6.69
CA VAL A 121 3.05 10.25 6.85
C VAL A 121 2.99 9.37 5.60
N SER A 122 1.80 9.23 4.99
CA SER A 122 1.64 8.53 3.70
C SER A 122 2.47 9.20 2.61
N ILE A 123 2.42 10.53 2.49
CA ILE A 123 3.19 11.29 1.50
C ILE A 123 4.69 11.05 1.69
N LEU A 124 5.22 11.16 2.91
CA LEU A 124 6.65 10.93 3.19
C LEU A 124 7.09 9.51 2.82
N ALA A 125 6.30 8.48 3.17
CA ALA A 125 6.58 7.10 2.77
C ALA A 125 6.53 6.91 1.24
N SER A 126 5.64 7.63 0.56
CA SER A 126 5.55 7.61 -0.91
C SER A 126 6.75 8.29 -1.58
N LEU A 127 7.28 9.38 -1.02
CA LEU A 127 8.50 10.02 -1.51
C LEU A 127 9.72 9.11 -1.31
N GLY A 128 9.77 8.40 -0.18
CA GLY A 128 10.74 7.31 0.04
C GLY A 128 10.61 6.22 -1.01
N SER A 129 9.39 5.78 -1.32
CA SER A 129 9.11 4.79 -2.37
C SER A 129 9.55 5.26 -3.75
N LEU A 130 9.30 6.54 -4.09
CA LEU A 130 9.74 7.18 -5.33
C LEU A 130 11.26 7.14 -5.46
N TYR A 131 11.99 7.52 -4.40
CA TYR A 131 13.45 7.43 -4.38
C TYR A 131 13.95 5.99 -4.57
N LEU A 132 13.30 5.02 -3.92
CA LEU A 132 13.66 3.60 -4.05
C LEU A 132 13.36 3.05 -5.45
N ILE A 133 12.26 3.48 -6.09
CA ILE A 133 11.96 3.17 -7.50
C ILE A 133 13.08 3.70 -8.41
N TYR A 134 13.54 4.93 -8.19
CA TYR A 134 14.68 5.50 -8.91
C TYR A 134 15.94 4.65 -8.72
N GLU A 135 16.31 4.31 -7.48
CA GLU A 135 17.53 3.55 -7.19
C GLU A 135 17.47 2.12 -7.77
N LEU A 136 16.34 1.44 -7.64
CA LEU A 136 16.15 0.10 -8.20
C LEU A 136 16.14 0.12 -9.73
N GLY A 137 15.44 1.08 -10.35
CA GLY A 137 15.43 1.28 -11.80
C GLY A 137 16.83 1.59 -12.35
N LYS A 138 17.56 2.48 -11.67
CA LYS A 138 18.96 2.81 -12.01
C LYS A 138 19.87 1.59 -11.90
N ARG A 139 19.72 0.80 -10.84
CA ARG A 139 20.58 -0.34 -10.54
C ARG A 139 20.36 -1.52 -11.50
N TYR A 140 19.11 -1.85 -11.79
CA TYR A 140 18.75 -3.03 -12.57
C TYR A 140 18.45 -2.75 -14.04
N ALA A 141 18.32 -1.49 -14.44
CA ALA A 141 18.28 -1.08 -15.84
C ALA A 141 19.35 -0.01 -16.11
N ASN A 142 18.98 1.27 -16.03
CA ASN A 142 19.89 2.40 -16.20
C ASN A 142 19.30 3.66 -15.55
N GLU A 143 20.13 4.69 -15.42
CA GLU A 143 19.77 5.97 -14.78
C GLU A 143 18.54 6.64 -15.41
N ARG A 144 18.38 6.54 -16.74
CA ARG A 144 17.22 7.11 -17.44
C ARG A 144 15.93 6.38 -17.05
N VAL A 145 15.95 5.04 -17.01
CA VAL A 145 14.82 4.23 -16.55
C VAL A 145 14.46 4.60 -15.11
N GLY A 146 15.45 4.76 -14.23
CA GLY A 146 15.22 5.20 -12.86
C GLY A 146 14.47 6.54 -12.79
N LEU A 147 14.96 7.56 -13.51
CA LEU A 147 14.32 8.89 -13.52
C LEU A 147 12.91 8.85 -14.11
N ILE A 148 12.71 8.19 -15.26
CA ILE A 148 11.39 8.13 -15.89
C ILE A 148 10.39 7.37 -15.02
N SER A 149 10.80 6.25 -14.40
CA SER A 149 9.93 5.47 -13.52
C SER A 149 9.51 6.27 -12.28
N ALA A 150 10.45 7.01 -11.70
CA ALA A 150 10.18 7.92 -10.59
C ALA A 150 9.25 9.06 -11.03
N SER A 151 9.42 9.62 -12.23
CA SER A 151 8.51 10.63 -12.78
C SER A 151 7.09 10.09 -12.95
N PHE A 152 6.89 8.89 -13.52
CA PHE A 152 5.56 8.29 -13.61
C PHE A 152 4.93 8.10 -12.22
N TYR A 153 5.68 7.58 -11.25
CA TYR A 153 5.18 7.46 -9.87
C TYR A 153 4.86 8.83 -9.24
N ALA A 154 5.63 9.86 -9.56
CA ALA A 154 5.40 11.21 -9.06
C ALA A 154 4.06 11.79 -9.54
N ILE A 155 3.72 11.62 -10.81
CA ILE A 155 2.67 12.41 -11.48
C ILE A 155 1.42 11.62 -11.90
N LEU A 156 1.43 10.28 -11.90
CA LEU A 156 0.24 9.50 -12.26
C LEU A 156 -0.91 9.81 -11.28
N PRO A 157 -2.11 10.21 -11.74
CA PRO A 157 -3.23 10.56 -10.86
C PRO A 157 -3.59 9.46 -9.86
N TYR A 158 -3.62 8.20 -10.31
CA TYR A 158 -3.83 7.04 -9.42
C TYR A 158 -2.77 6.96 -8.32
N SER A 159 -1.49 7.21 -8.66
CA SER A 159 -0.43 7.26 -7.67
C SER A 159 -0.63 8.40 -6.69
N ILE A 160 -0.91 9.61 -7.20
CA ILE A 160 -1.11 10.80 -6.37
C ILE A 160 -2.20 10.55 -5.33
N TYR A 161 -3.37 10.05 -5.75
CA TYR A 161 -4.46 9.74 -4.81
C TYR A 161 -4.00 8.72 -3.77
N TYR A 162 -3.71 7.47 -4.16
CA TYR A 162 -3.46 6.39 -3.18
C TYR A 162 -2.21 6.57 -2.32
N SER A 163 -1.27 7.43 -2.72
CA SER A 163 -0.07 7.71 -1.92
C SER A 163 -0.25 8.77 -0.83
N ARG A 164 -1.43 9.42 -0.77
CA ARG A 164 -1.83 10.28 0.36
C ARG A 164 -2.97 9.70 1.19
N VAL A 165 -3.76 8.76 0.68
CA VAL A 165 -4.91 8.17 1.39
C VAL A 165 -4.48 7.58 2.74
N ILE A 166 -5.38 7.63 3.73
CA ILE A 166 -5.18 7.11 5.09
C ILE A 166 -5.26 5.57 5.09
N LEU A 167 -4.21 4.94 4.56
CA LEU A 167 -4.17 3.51 4.26
C LEU A 167 -2.77 2.93 4.53
N PRO A 168 -2.66 1.76 5.19
CA PRO A 168 -1.37 1.10 5.42
C PRO A 168 -0.64 0.66 4.14
N GLU A 169 -1.34 0.58 3.01
CA GLU A 169 -0.83 0.18 1.70
C GLU A 169 0.38 1.01 1.25
N VAL A 170 0.46 2.29 1.64
CA VAL A 170 1.60 3.14 1.29
C VAL A 170 2.88 2.73 2.05
N PHE A 171 2.74 2.39 3.33
CA PHE A 171 3.86 1.84 4.12
C PHE A 171 4.27 0.45 3.63
N LEU A 172 3.29 -0.39 3.27
CA LEU A 172 3.54 -1.70 2.66
C LEU A 172 4.42 -1.57 1.40
N GLY A 173 4.06 -0.67 0.49
CA GLY A 173 4.84 -0.38 -0.71
C GLY A 173 6.25 0.11 -0.39
N PHE A 174 6.38 1.03 0.57
CA PHE A 174 7.68 1.55 1.03
C PHE A 174 8.59 0.46 1.58
N PHE A 175 8.13 -0.31 2.58
CA PHE A 175 8.95 -1.36 3.20
C PHE A 175 9.27 -2.49 2.23
N MET A 176 8.36 -2.84 1.32
CA MET A 176 8.62 -3.79 0.24
C MET A 176 9.79 -3.33 -0.66
N LEU A 177 9.76 -2.08 -1.12
CA LEU A 177 10.83 -1.52 -1.95
C LEU A 177 12.13 -1.36 -1.17
N LEU A 178 12.05 -0.96 0.11
CA LEU A 178 13.19 -0.78 0.99
C LEU A 178 13.89 -2.11 1.23
N THR A 179 13.14 -3.18 1.47
CA THR A 179 13.65 -4.55 1.56
C THR A 179 14.44 -4.94 0.31
N LEU A 180 13.87 -4.77 -0.89
CA LEU A 180 14.55 -5.10 -2.14
C LEU A 180 15.83 -4.27 -2.34
N TYR A 181 15.78 -2.97 -2.00
CA TYR A 181 16.92 -2.08 -2.11
C TYR A 181 18.05 -2.47 -1.13
N LEU A 182 17.74 -2.63 0.15
CA LEU A 182 18.70 -3.01 1.20
C LEU A 182 19.29 -4.38 0.91
N PHE A 183 18.47 -5.35 0.51
CA PHE A 183 18.94 -6.67 0.09
C PHE A 183 19.94 -6.58 -1.07
N SER A 184 19.64 -5.75 -2.07
CA SER A 184 20.56 -5.53 -3.19
C SER A 184 21.90 -4.93 -2.75
N LYS A 185 21.93 -4.14 -1.66
CA LYS A 185 23.16 -3.60 -1.06
C LYS A 185 23.88 -4.64 -0.20
N ALA A 186 23.12 -5.52 0.44
CA ALA A 186 23.65 -6.57 1.30
C ALA A 186 24.46 -7.63 0.53
N ILE A 187 24.03 -8.00 -0.68
CA ILE A 187 24.68 -9.05 -1.48
C ILE A 187 25.30 -8.42 -2.73
N VAL A 188 26.62 -8.27 -2.73
CA VAL A 188 27.38 -7.69 -3.84
C VAL A 188 28.27 -8.75 -4.48
N PRO A 189 28.07 -9.05 -5.78
CA PRO A 189 29.01 -9.88 -6.52
C PRO A 189 30.36 -9.16 -6.64
N VAL A 190 31.44 -9.80 -6.20
CA VAL A 190 32.81 -9.27 -6.26
C VAL A 190 33.55 -9.94 -7.41
N ASN A 191 34.27 -9.14 -8.21
CA ASN A 191 35.20 -9.69 -9.20
C ASN A 191 36.45 -10.22 -8.47
N PRO A 192 36.98 -11.41 -8.83
CA PRO A 192 38.16 -11.97 -8.16
C PRO A 192 39.37 -11.02 -8.07
N SER A 193 39.52 -10.12 -9.05
CA SER A 193 40.60 -9.12 -9.12
C SER A 193 40.47 -7.99 -8.09
N GLU A 194 39.27 -7.72 -7.56
CA GLU A 194 39.05 -6.66 -6.55
C GLU A 194 39.29 -7.16 -5.11
N ILE A 195 39.45 -8.48 -4.91
CA ILE A 195 39.71 -9.10 -3.61
C ILE A 195 41.14 -8.79 -3.11
N GLN A 196 42.06 -8.42 -4.00
CA GLN A 196 43.47 -8.18 -3.65
C GLN A 196 43.70 -7.02 -2.67
N HIS A 197 42.72 -6.12 -2.46
CA HIS A 197 42.86 -4.97 -1.54
C HIS A 197 42.05 -5.07 -0.24
N SER A 198 41.40 -6.21 0.01
CA SER A 198 40.67 -6.48 1.26
C SER A 198 41.45 -7.50 2.11
N PHE A 199 41.24 -7.47 3.43
CA PHE A 199 41.76 -8.37 4.48
C PHE A 199 41.73 -9.88 4.15
N ALA A 200 41.06 -10.27 3.06
CA ALA A 200 41.00 -11.62 2.49
C ALA A 200 42.33 -12.13 1.90
N SER A 201 43.31 -11.27 1.55
CA SER A 201 44.60 -11.72 1.00
C SER A 201 45.41 -12.60 1.96
N LEU A 202 45.25 -12.38 3.27
CA LEU A 202 45.90 -13.17 4.32
C LEU A 202 45.32 -14.59 4.43
N ILE A 203 44.03 -14.76 4.12
CA ILE A 203 43.32 -16.04 4.23
C ILE A 203 43.53 -16.89 2.96
N SER A 204 43.69 -16.26 1.79
CA SER A 204 43.97 -16.98 0.53
C SER A 204 45.34 -17.67 0.49
N PHE A 205 46.29 -17.27 1.33
CA PHE A 205 47.58 -17.93 1.46
C PHE A 205 47.48 -19.28 2.21
N LEU A 206 46.49 -19.43 3.11
CA LEU A 206 46.40 -20.58 4.01
C LEU A 206 45.55 -21.74 3.48
N PHE A 207 44.73 -21.55 2.43
CA PHE A 207 43.85 -22.61 1.92
C PHE A 207 43.68 -22.57 0.38
N PRO A 208 44.45 -23.34 -0.39
CA PRO A 208 44.27 -23.44 -1.82
C PRO A 208 43.06 -24.34 -2.11
N LYS A 209 41.93 -23.75 -2.54
CA LYS A 209 40.74 -24.52 -2.94
C LYS A 209 40.67 -24.73 -4.44
N LYS A 210 40.64 -26.01 -4.82
CA LYS A 210 40.23 -26.51 -6.14
C LYS A 210 38.83 -26.02 -6.51
N SER A 211 38.76 -25.33 -7.65
CA SER A 211 37.76 -25.46 -8.72
C SER A 211 36.29 -25.74 -8.32
N LEU A 212 35.60 -24.70 -7.86
CA LEU A 212 34.32 -24.30 -8.45
C LEU A 212 34.40 -22.79 -8.60
N SER A 213 34.05 -22.25 -9.78
CA SER A 213 34.00 -20.81 -10.03
C SER A 213 32.81 -20.16 -9.29
N VAL A 214 32.77 -20.30 -7.97
CA VAL A 214 31.93 -19.51 -7.10
C VAL A 214 32.43 -18.09 -7.25
N ARG A 215 31.67 -17.24 -7.96
CA ARG A 215 31.87 -15.79 -7.88
C ARG A 215 31.89 -15.44 -6.40
N SER A 216 33.00 -14.89 -5.93
CA SER A 216 33.10 -14.34 -4.58
C SER A 216 31.97 -13.32 -4.37
N VAL A 217 31.23 -13.46 -3.28
CA VAL A 217 30.13 -12.56 -2.91
C VAL A 217 30.53 -11.89 -1.61
N ALA A 218 30.52 -10.56 -1.59
CA ALA A 218 30.57 -9.81 -0.36
C ALA A 218 29.17 -9.75 0.22
N VAL A 219 29.07 -10.10 1.51
CA VAL A 219 27.85 -9.96 2.30
C VAL A 219 28.08 -8.88 3.34
N TYR A 220 27.21 -7.87 3.34
CA TYR A 220 27.20 -6.78 4.31
C TYR A 220 26.08 -7.02 5.35
N PRO A 221 26.39 -7.54 6.55
CA PRO A 221 25.40 -8.00 7.52
C PRO A 221 24.42 -6.92 7.98
N GLU A 222 24.87 -5.66 8.08
CA GLU A 222 24.05 -4.52 8.48
C GLU A 222 22.90 -4.24 7.50
N PHE A 223 23.18 -4.29 6.20
CA PHE A 223 22.15 -4.16 5.16
C PHE A 223 21.25 -5.38 5.10
N LEU A 224 21.81 -6.58 5.39
CA LEU A 224 21.03 -7.81 5.41
C LEU A 224 20.02 -7.82 6.57
N LEU A 225 20.47 -7.41 7.76
CA LEU A 225 19.63 -7.27 8.95
C LEU A 225 18.54 -6.21 8.73
N ALA A 226 18.92 -5.02 8.24
CA ALA A 226 17.97 -3.96 7.94
C ALA A 226 16.93 -4.41 6.89
N SER A 227 17.35 -5.17 5.88
CA SER A 227 16.45 -5.76 4.89
C SER A 227 15.47 -6.75 5.52
N ALA A 228 15.93 -7.60 6.44
CA ALA A 228 15.08 -8.58 7.12
C ALA A 228 14.05 -7.91 8.03
N ILE A 229 14.45 -6.87 8.77
CA ILE A 229 13.54 -6.07 9.62
C ILE A 229 12.50 -5.36 8.74
N SER A 230 12.93 -4.74 7.64
CA SER A 230 12.02 -4.11 6.68
C SER A 230 11.03 -5.13 6.09
N ALA A 231 11.48 -6.36 5.82
CA ALA A 231 10.62 -7.43 5.31
C ALA A 231 9.59 -7.89 6.35
N ALA A 232 9.99 -7.96 7.63
CA ALA A 232 9.09 -8.25 8.74
C ALA A 232 8.01 -7.17 8.88
N LEU A 233 8.37 -5.89 8.78
CA LEU A 233 7.41 -4.78 8.80
C LEU A 233 6.43 -4.85 7.63
N ALA A 234 6.90 -5.14 6.41
CA ALA A 234 6.03 -5.34 5.26
C ALA A 234 5.03 -6.50 5.47
N LEU A 235 5.48 -7.62 6.03
CA LEU A 235 4.63 -8.78 6.33
C LEU A 235 3.62 -8.53 7.46
N LEU A 236 4.03 -7.81 8.50
CA LEU A 236 3.16 -7.39 9.61
C LEU A 236 2.04 -6.46 9.14
N ILE A 237 2.32 -5.59 8.18
CA ILE A 237 1.32 -4.73 7.54
C ILE A 237 0.40 -5.56 6.65
N LYS A 238 0.95 -6.30 5.68
CA LYS A 238 0.17 -7.28 4.91
C LYS A 238 1.04 -8.48 4.51
N PRO A 239 0.61 -9.72 4.85
CA PRO A 239 1.31 -10.93 4.44
C PRO A 239 1.50 -11.08 2.91
N VAL A 240 0.65 -10.41 2.11
CA VAL A 240 0.73 -10.44 0.65
C VAL A 240 2.00 -9.78 0.07
N SER A 241 2.76 -9.03 0.88
CA SER A 241 4.08 -8.54 0.47
C SER A 241 5.04 -9.67 0.04
N ILE A 242 4.85 -10.90 0.54
CA ILE A 242 5.70 -12.06 0.20
C ILE A 242 5.83 -12.28 -1.31
N PHE A 243 4.77 -12.04 -2.08
CA PHE A 243 4.79 -12.21 -3.55
C PHE A 243 5.78 -11.28 -4.23
N PHE A 244 6.04 -10.11 -3.65
CA PHE A 244 6.91 -9.09 -4.22
C PHE A 244 8.36 -9.24 -3.78
N LEU A 245 8.63 -10.14 -2.82
CA LEU A 245 9.96 -10.47 -2.32
C LEU A 245 10.60 -11.65 -3.07
N LEU A 246 9.94 -12.20 -4.11
CA LEU A 246 10.51 -13.25 -4.97
C LEU A 246 11.92 -12.94 -5.54
N PRO A 247 12.29 -11.69 -5.88
CA PRO A 247 13.66 -11.40 -6.31
C PRO A 247 14.72 -11.77 -5.26
N ILE A 248 14.39 -11.73 -3.96
CA ILE A 248 15.31 -12.14 -2.87
C ILE A 248 15.63 -13.62 -2.98
N ILE A 249 14.60 -14.45 -3.19
CA ILE A 249 14.76 -15.90 -3.35
C ILE A 249 15.73 -16.16 -4.49
N TYR A 250 15.48 -15.59 -5.67
CA TYR A 250 16.36 -15.75 -6.82
C TYR A 250 17.83 -15.39 -6.51
N PHE A 251 18.08 -14.21 -5.93
CA PHE A 251 19.43 -13.78 -5.61
C PHE A 251 20.09 -14.66 -4.55
N TRP A 252 19.32 -15.17 -3.58
CA TRP A 252 19.81 -16.14 -2.62
C TRP A 252 20.30 -17.41 -3.31
N PHE A 253 19.47 -17.97 -4.20
CA PHE A 253 19.82 -19.17 -4.97
C PHE A 253 21.06 -18.95 -5.86
N GLN A 254 21.15 -17.78 -6.51
CA GLN A 254 22.25 -17.49 -7.44
C GLN A 254 23.61 -17.33 -6.75
N TYR A 255 23.64 -16.74 -5.55
CA TYR A 255 24.88 -16.26 -4.96
C TYR A 255 25.32 -17.01 -3.71
N LEU A 256 24.41 -17.69 -3.01
CA LEU A 256 24.64 -18.03 -1.60
C LEU A 256 24.47 -19.52 -1.25
N LEU A 257 23.88 -20.37 -2.10
CA LEU A 257 23.43 -21.71 -1.69
C LEU A 257 24.48 -22.81 -1.51
N PHE A 258 25.78 -22.50 -1.57
CA PHE A 258 26.82 -23.53 -1.56
C PHE A 258 27.77 -23.48 -0.35
N SER A 259 27.48 -22.62 0.64
CA SER A 259 28.28 -22.50 1.87
C SER A 259 27.40 -22.52 3.11
N ARG A 260 27.79 -23.32 4.12
CA ARG A 260 27.11 -23.39 5.44
C ARG A 260 26.91 -22.01 6.06
N LYS A 261 27.89 -21.11 5.93
CA LYS A 261 27.81 -19.72 6.42
C LYS A 261 26.60 -18.99 5.81
N TYR A 262 26.44 -19.11 4.50
CA TYR A 262 25.37 -18.42 3.79
C TYR A 262 24.02 -19.11 3.97
N VAL A 263 23.97 -20.42 4.17
CA VAL A 263 22.73 -21.09 4.61
C VAL A 263 22.26 -20.54 5.96
N LEU A 264 23.18 -20.37 6.93
CA LEU A 264 22.85 -19.80 8.24
C LEU A 264 22.32 -18.36 8.11
N TYR A 265 22.95 -17.50 7.30
CA TYR A 265 22.42 -16.15 7.04
C TYR A 265 21.00 -16.19 6.45
N GLY A 266 20.68 -17.19 5.62
CA GLY A 266 19.37 -17.32 5.00
C GLY A 266 18.32 -17.73 6.00
N ILE A 267 18.65 -18.68 6.88
CA ILE A 267 17.78 -19.09 7.99
C ILE A 267 17.55 -17.90 8.92
N THR A 268 18.59 -17.19 9.34
CA THR A 268 18.43 -16.00 10.19
C THR A 268 17.58 -14.92 9.53
N TYR A 269 17.80 -14.65 8.24
CA TYR A 269 16.97 -13.71 7.48
C TYR A 269 15.50 -14.11 7.48
N LEU A 270 15.20 -15.38 7.19
CA LEU A 270 13.84 -15.92 7.17
C LEU A 270 13.19 -15.87 8.56
N LEU A 271 13.93 -16.19 9.62
CA LEU A 271 13.40 -16.14 10.99
C LEU A 271 13.03 -14.71 11.38
N ILE A 272 13.92 -13.72 11.15
CA ILE A 272 13.62 -12.31 11.45
C ILE A 272 12.41 -11.82 10.64
N MET A 273 12.32 -12.23 9.39
CA MET A 273 11.22 -11.85 8.50
C MET A 273 9.87 -12.46 8.92
N VAL A 274 9.83 -13.75 9.28
CA VAL A 274 8.56 -14.50 9.45
C VAL A 274 8.08 -14.59 10.89
N VAL A 275 8.99 -14.72 11.86
CA VAL A 275 8.62 -14.93 13.28
C VAL A 275 7.71 -13.83 13.82
N PRO A 276 7.94 -12.52 13.57
CA PRO A 276 7.06 -11.47 14.07
C PRO A 276 5.62 -11.60 13.55
N LEU A 277 5.44 -11.94 12.27
CA LEU A 277 4.10 -12.15 11.70
C LEU A 277 3.43 -13.38 12.35
N VAL A 278 4.15 -14.48 12.51
CA VAL A 278 3.60 -15.69 13.14
C VAL A 278 3.21 -15.42 14.59
N ALA A 279 4.08 -14.77 15.36
CA ALA A 279 3.80 -14.39 16.74
C ALA A 279 2.56 -13.49 16.84
N TRP A 280 2.44 -12.49 15.96
CA TRP A 280 1.25 -11.64 15.89
C TRP A 280 -0.01 -12.44 15.55
N ARG A 281 0.06 -13.36 14.59
CA ARG A 281 -1.10 -14.19 14.21
C ARG A 281 -1.55 -15.15 15.31
N LEU A 282 -0.61 -15.70 16.08
CA LEU A 282 -0.93 -16.51 17.26
C LEU A 282 -1.54 -15.67 18.38
N TRP A 283 -1.02 -14.44 18.58
CA TRP A 283 -1.52 -13.53 19.59
C TRP A 283 -2.99 -13.15 19.37
N ILE A 284 -3.35 -12.71 18.16
CA ILE A 284 -4.70 -12.19 17.88
C ILE A 284 -5.79 -13.27 17.92
N GLN A 285 -5.44 -14.56 17.83
CA GLN A 285 -6.42 -15.67 17.89
C GLN A 285 -7.25 -15.70 19.18
N GLN A 286 -6.79 -15.01 20.23
CA GLN A 286 -7.51 -14.83 21.48
C GLN A 286 -8.70 -13.85 21.37
N PHE A 287 -8.78 -13.08 20.28
CA PHE A 287 -9.77 -12.02 20.06
C PHE A 287 -10.45 -12.18 18.68
N PRO A 288 -11.18 -13.29 18.44
CA PRO A 288 -11.80 -13.57 17.15
C PRO A 288 -12.76 -12.46 16.68
N GLU A 289 -13.42 -11.75 17.59
CA GLU A 289 -14.33 -10.63 17.34
C GLU A 289 -13.65 -9.45 16.61
N GLY A 290 -12.33 -9.31 16.75
CA GLY A 290 -11.56 -8.27 16.07
C GLY A 290 -10.87 -8.74 14.79
N ILE A 291 -10.98 -10.02 14.39
CA ILE A 291 -10.35 -10.58 13.18
C ILE A 291 -11.36 -10.64 12.03
N PRO A 292 -11.28 -9.76 11.03
CA PRO A 292 -12.27 -9.74 9.94
C PRO A 292 -12.23 -10.99 9.07
N ALA A 293 -13.38 -11.35 8.52
CA ALA A 293 -13.47 -12.37 7.47
C ALA A 293 -12.54 -12.02 6.29
N TRP A 294 -11.77 -13.01 5.82
CA TRP A 294 -10.70 -12.79 4.83
C TRP A 294 -10.76 -13.73 3.63
N THR A 295 -11.50 -14.83 3.69
CA THR A 295 -11.54 -15.86 2.62
C THR A 295 -12.06 -15.28 1.29
N TRP A 296 -12.98 -14.32 1.36
CA TRP A 296 -13.50 -13.58 0.21
C TRP A 296 -12.42 -12.84 -0.59
N LEU A 297 -11.30 -12.47 0.05
CA LEU A 297 -10.17 -11.81 -0.62
C LEU A 297 -9.50 -12.71 -1.65
N LEU A 298 -9.59 -14.03 -1.50
CA LEU A 298 -8.93 -15.00 -2.36
C LEU A 298 -9.61 -15.08 -3.73
N ASN A 299 -10.71 -15.82 -3.84
CA ASN A 299 -11.37 -16.09 -5.12
C ASN A 299 -12.81 -15.54 -5.19
N GLY A 300 -13.18 -14.61 -4.29
CA GLY A 300 -14.55 -14.12 -4.11
C GLY A 300 -15.37 -14.97 -3.15
N ASP A 301 -16.56 -14.48 -2.77
CA ASP A 301 -17.44 -15.21 -1.86
C ASP A 301 -17.85 -16.55 -2.46
N GLN A 302 -17.72 -17.61 -1.66
CA GLN A 302 -18.62 -18.74 -1.82
C GLN A 302 -19.99 -18.24 -1.35
N VAL A 303 -21.02 -18.38 -2.18
CA VAL A 303 -22.40 -18.17 -1.75
C VAL A 303 -22.60 -18.92 -0.42
N PRO A 304 -23.14 -18.30 0.64
CA PRO A 304 -23.47 -19.03 1.85
C PRO A 304 -24.61 -19.99 1.51
N TYR A 305 -24.27 -21.22 1.13
CA TYR A 305 -25.24 -22.30 0.98
C TYR A 305 -25.35 -23.00 2.33
N ASN A 306 -26.19 -22.45 3.21
CA ASN A 306 -26.76 -23.24 4.29
C ASN A 306 -27.50 -24.42 3.63
N ASN A 307 -26.99 -25.65 3.79
CA ASN A 307 -27.57 -26.94 3.36
C ASN A 307 -26.96 -27.69 2.16
N LEU A 308 -25.64 -27.72 1.95
CA LEU A 308 -25.02 -28.68 1.01
C LEU A 308 -24.05 -29.64 1.71
N LYS A 309 -24.07 -30.91 1.27
CA LYS A 309 -23.23 -32.00 1.81
C LYS A 309 -21.79 -31.84 1.35
N LEU A 310 -20.83 -32.35 2.13
CA LEU A 310 -19.38 -32.28 1.84
C LEU A 310 -18.98 -32.80 0.43
N SER A 311 -19.80 -33.66 -0.19
CA SER A 311 -19.63 -34.15 -1.56
C SER A 311 -19.90 -33.12 -2.66
N GLU A 312 -20.63 -32.03 -2.36
CA GLU A 312 -21.02 -30.98 -3.32
C GLU A 312 -20.02 -29.82 -3.36
N TRP A 313 -19.09 -29.76 -2.39
CA TRP A 313 -17.94 -28.85 -2.37
C TRP A 313 -17.03 -29.01 -3.60
N ILE A 314 -17.00 -30.21 -4.18
CA ILE A 314 -16.18 -30.54 -5.35
C ILE A 314 -16.78 -29.96 -6.65
N TYR A 315 -18.08 -29.59 -6.66
CA TYR A 315 -18.82 -29.26 -7.87
C TYR A 315 -19.36 -27.81 -7.96
N HIS A 316 -19.06 -26.91 -7.02
CA HIS A 316 -19.43 -25.48 -7.09
C HIS A 316 -18.22 -24.60 -7.50
N PRO A 317 -17.97 -24.34 -8.79
CA PRO A 317 -16.66 -23.94 -9.28
C PRO A 317 -16.63 -22.50 -9.79
N LEU A 318 -17.16 -21.52 -9.05
CA LEU A 318 -17.35 -20.19 -9.66
C LEU A 318 -16.86 -19.02 -8.80
N GLY A 319 -15.64 -19.14 -8.27
CA GLY A 319 -14.85 -17.95 -7.89
C GLY A 319 -14.49 -17.06 -9.11
N ILE A 320 -13.89 -15.90 -8.88
CA ILE A 320 -13.69 -14.87 -9.90
C ILE A 320 -12.48 -15.13 -10.83
N ARG A 321 -11.47 -15.89 -10.38
CA ARG A 321 -10.21 -16.14 -11.12
C ARG A 321 -10.47 -16.58 -12.57
N PHE A 322 -9.77 -15.92 -13.49
CA PHE A 322 -9.78 -16.22 -14.92
C PHE A 322 -11.15 -16.16 -15.63
N LYS A 323 -12.18 -15.60 -14.99
CA LYS A 323 -13.44 -15.23 -15.67
C LYS A 323 -13.25 -13.96 -16.48
N GLY A 324 -14.16 -13.69 -17.42
CA GLY A 324 -14.16 -12.41 -18.17
C GLY A 324 -14.14 -11.19 -17.25
N ALA A 325 -14.89 -11.23 -16.15
CA ALA A 325 -14.89 -10.17 -15.14
C ALA A 325 -13.52 -9.97 -14.46
N PHE A 326 -12.75 -11.04 -14.20
CA PHE A 326 -11.38 -10.93 -13.67
C PHE A 326 -10.48 -10.16 -14.63
N PHE A 327 -10.50 -10.50 -15.92
CA PHE A 327 -9.67 -9.79 -16.90
C PHE A 327 -10.12 -8.35 -17.10
N ARG A 328 -11.43 -8.11 -17.21
CA ARG A 328 -12.01 -6.76 -17.32
C ARG A 328 -11.61 -5.89 -16.14
N TRP A 329 -11.91 -6.30 -14.91
CA TRP A 329 -11.65 -5.46 -13.75
C TRP A 329 -10.16 -5.23 -13.53
N LEU A 330 -9.34 -6.29 -13.57
CA LEU A 330 -7.94 -6.16 -13.20
C LEU A 330 -7.10 -5.45 -14.28
N PHE A 331 -7.35 -5.72 -15.56
CA PHE A 331 -6.52 -5.21 -16.65
C PHE A 331 -7.17 -4.05 -17.41
N ALA A 332 -8.46 -4.12 -17.73
CA ALA A 332 -9.12 -3.05 -18.49
C ALA A 332 -9.51 -1.86 -17.60
N GLU A 333 -10.21 -2.11 -16.49
CA GLU A 333 -10.66 -1.04 -15.60
C GLU A 333 -9.50 -0.51 -14.75
N ARG A 334 -8.74 -1.37 -14.09
CA ARG A 334 -7.73 -0.90 -13.13
C ARG A 334 -6.39 -0.54 -13.78
N LEU A 335 -5.71 -1.50 -14.41
CA LEU A 335 -4.39 -1.25 -15.02
C LEU A 335 -4.45 -0.27 -16.19
N THR A 336 -5.39 -0.47 -17.12
CA THR A 336 -5.48 0.32 -18.36
C THR A 336 -6.14 1.66 -18.11
N LYS A 337 -7.38 1.69 -17.63
CA LYS A 337 -8.17 2.93 -17.45
C LYS A 337 -7.66 3.77 -16.27
N LEU A 338 -7.69 3.23 -15.05
CA LEU A 338 -7.39 4.01 -13.84
C LEU A 338 -5.89 4.33 -13.67
N ILE A 339 -5.00 3.34 -13.80
CA ILE A 339 -3.56 3.52 -13.53
C ILE A 339 -2.84 4.17 -14.71
N LEU A 340 -3.06 3.68 -15.94
CA LEU A 340 -2.29 4.09 -17.13
C LEU A 340 -3.07 4.97 -18.12
N GLY A 341 -4.30 5.39 -17.80
CA GLY A 341 -5.08 6.32 -18.62
C GLY A 341 -5.18 5.90 -20.09
N TYR A 342 -5.37 4.62 -20.35
CA TYR A 342 -5.37 3.93 -21.64
C TYR A 342 -4.01 3.98 -22.39
N SER A 343 -3.53 5.19 -22.69
CA SER A 343 -2.35 5.44 -23.53
C SER A 343 -1.06 4.91 -22.90
N GLY A 344 -0.95 4.94 -21.56
CA GLY A 344 0.24 4.51 -20.84
C GLY A 344 0.51 3.00 -20.93
N VAL A 345 -0.49 2.20 -21.34
CA VAL A 345 -0.32 0.76 -21.59
C VAL A 345 0.70 0.51 -22.70
N ALA A 346 0.82 1.42 -23.68
CA ALA A 346 1.84 1.33 -24.72
C ALA A 346 3.26 1.27 -24.11
N PHE A 347 3.54 2.12 -23.12
CA PHE A 347 4.84 2.11 -22.42
C PHE A 347 5.04 0.82 -21.62
N LEU A 348 4.00 0.33 -20.94
CA LEU A 348 4.06 -0.92 -20.20
C LEU A 348 4.44 -2.10 -21.12
N VAL A 349 3.71 -2.25 -22.24
CA VAL A 349 3.93 -3.32 -23.22
C VAL A 349 5.33 -3.25 -23.81
N LEU A 350 5.77 -2.06 -24.26
CA LEU A 350 7.12 -1.87 -24.78
C LEU A 350 8.20 -2.20 -23.74
N GLY A 351 7.98 -1.86 -22.46
CA GLY A 351 8.91 -2.17 -21.38
C GLY A 351 8.99 -3.66 -21.04
N ILE A 352 7.89 -4.41 -21.20
CA ILE A 352 7.87 -5.86 -21.08
C ILE A 352 8.68 -6.51 -22.23
N LEU A 353 8.49 -6.01 -23.45
CA LEU A 353 9.13 -6.53 -24.67
C LEU A 353 10.59 -6.08 -24.85
N ALA A 354 11.00 -5.01 -24.17
CA ALA A 354 12.35 -4.47 -24.28
C ALA A 354 13.43 -5.54 -23.97
N LYS A 355 14.42 -5.67 -24.86
CA LYS A 355 15.53 -6.61 -24.68
C LYS A 355 16.38 -6.19 -23.47
N LYS A 356 16.66 -7.16 -22.59
CA LYS A 356 17.39 -6.96 -21.33
C LYS A 356 18.54 -7.93 -21.22
N GLY A 357 19.63 -7.53 -20.56
CA GLY A 357 20.67 -8.46 -20.14
C GLY A 357 20.11 -9.50 -19.17
N ILE A 358 20.69 -10.71 -19.12
CA ILE A 358 20.09 -11.87 -18.44
C ILE A 358 19.74 -11.62 -16.95
N LYS A 359 20.60 -10.89 -16.22
CA LYS A 359 20.38 -10.54 -14.80
C LYS A 359 19.27 -9.52 -14.61
N GLN A 360 19.22 -8.51 -15.48
CA GLN A 360 18.21 -7.46 -15.48
C GLN A 360 16.84 -8.08 -15.80
N LYS A 361 16.82 -8.95 -16.83
CA LYS A 361 15.66 -9.73 -17.23
C LYS A 361 15.08 -10.45 -16.00
N LEU A 362 15.89 -11.22 -15.29
CA LEU A 362 15.38 -12.06 -14.20
C LEU A 362 14.83 -11.29 -13.00
N PHE A 363 15.48 -10.18 -12.58
CA PHE A 363 14.93 -9.31 -11.52
C PHE A 363 13.53 -8.80 -11.86
N PHE A 364 13.36 -8.21 -13.05
CA PHE A 364 12.06 -7.68 -13.46
C PHE A 364 11.03 -8.79 -13.71
N HIS A 365 11.44 -9.97 -14.21
CA HIS A 365 10.52 -11.10 -14.39
C HIS A 365 10.03 -11.64 -13.04
N MET A 366 10.88 -11.72 -12.01
CA MET A 366 10.45 -12.14 -10.67
C MET A 366 9.50 -11.14 -10.02
N LEU A 367 9.71 -9.84 -10.22
CA LEU A 367 8.76 -8.81 -9.80
C LEU A 367 7.42 -8.94 -10.53
N GLY A 368 7.43 -9.08 -11.86
CA GLY A 368 6.22 -9.25 -12.67
C GLY A 368 5.46 -10.52 -12.31
N LEU A 369 6.17 -11.63 -12.13
CA LEU A 369 5.60 -12.90 -11.67
C LEU A 369 4.97 -12.75 -10.29
N GLY A 370 5.65 -12.05 -9.37
CA GLY A 370 5.12 -11.72 -8.05
C GLY A 370 3.79 -10.98 -8.12
N ALA A 371 3.72 -9.92 -8.92
CA ALA A 371 2.48 -9.17 -9.14
C ALA A 371 1.36 -10.06 -9.72
N LEU A 372 1.67 -10.88 -10.73
CA LEU A 372 0.71 -11.79 -11.35
C LEU A 372 0.20 -12.86 -10.37
N LEU A 373 1.09 -13.44 -9.55
CA LEU A 373 0.72 -14.40 -8.51
C LEU A 373 -0.16 -13.73 -7.45
N TYR A 374 0.19 -12.52 -7.01
CA TYR A 374 -0.62 -11.76 -6.05
C TYR A 374 -2.04 -11.52 -6.56
N ILE A 375 -2.21 -10.93 -7.76
CA ILE A 375 -3.54 -10.63 -8.30
C ILE A 375 -4.35 -11.91 -8.59
N THR A 376 -3.67 -13.03 -8.87
CA THR A 376 -4.33 -14.33 -9.11
C THR A 376 -4.78 -14.97 -7.79
N VAL A 377 -3.91 -14.98 -6.76
CA VAL A 377 -4.23 -15.59 -5.46
C VAL A 377 -5.28 -14.77 -4.72
N PHE A 378 -5.16 -13.43 -4.73
CA PHE A 378 -6.08 -12.48 -4.08
C PHE A 378 -7.01 -11.79 -5.09
N ALA A 379 -7.56 -12.58 -6.01
CA ALA A 379 -8.42 -12.12 -7.09
C ALA A 379 -9.70 -11.43 -6.59
N GLY A 380 -10.35 -11.97 -5.55
CA GLY A 380 -11.58 -11.41 -4.99
C GLY A 380 -11.38 -9.99 -4.45
N GLY A 381 -10.32 -9.78 -3.66
CA GLY A 381 -9.96 -8.47 -3.12
C GLY A 381 -9.61 -7.46 -4.22
N ASN A 382 -8.76 -7.87 -5.18
CA ASN A 382 -8.33 -7.00 -6.27
C ASN A 382 -9.47 -6.59 -7.24
N VAL A 383 -10.49 -7.45 -7.42
CA VAL A 383 -11.66 -7.11 -8.24
C VAL A 383 -12.58 -6.13 -7.51
N ARG A 384 -12.84 -6.35 -6.21
CA ARG A 384 -13.77 -5.53 -5.41
C ARG A 384 -13.21 -4.15 -5.08
N HIS A 385 -11.93 -4.08 -4.70
CA HIS A 385 -11.32 -2.85 -4.19
C HIS A 385 -10.08 -2.50 -5.00
N ASP A 386 -10.08 -1.30 -5.58
CA ASP A 386 -8.96 -0.78 -6.37
C ASP A 386 -7.67 -0.60 -5.56
N TYR A 387 -7.74 -0.22 -4.28
CA TYR A 387 -6.53 -0.01 -3.46
C TYR A 387 -5.65 -1.27 -3.31
N TYR A 388 -6.19 -2.47 -3.53
CA TYR A 388 -5.39 -3.71 -3.56
C TYR A 388 -4.35 -3.71 -4.70
N GLN A 389 -4.61 -3.04 -5.82
CA GLN A 389 -3.64 -2.98 -6.92
C GLN A 389 -2.52 -1.96 -6.69
N VAL A 390 -2.60 -1.10 -5.67
CA VAL A 390 -1.59 -0.05 -5.41
C VAL A 390 -0.19 -0.67 -5.19
N ILE A 391 -0.11 -1.85 -4.58
CA ILE A 391 1.16 -2.57 -4.37
C ILE A 391 1.88 -2.93 -5.69
N THR A 392 1.15 -3.04 -6.80
CA THR A 392 1.73 -3.33 -8.13
C THR A 392 2.30 -2.09 -8.81
N LEU A 393 1.97 -0.89 -8.33
CA LEU A 393 2.32 0.37 -8.97
C LEU A 393 3.83 0.57 -9.19
N PRO A 394 4.72 0.25 -8.23
CA PRO A 394 6.18 0.34 -8.46
C PRO A 394 6.65 -0.52 -9.65
N ILE A 395 6.01 -1.67 -9.87
CA ILE A 395 6.36 -2.57 -10.97
C ILE A 395 5.85 -2.00 -12.28
N VAL A 396 4.60 -1.52 -12.32
CA VAL A 396 3.99 -0.90 -13.50
C VAL A 396 4.82 0.29 -13.98
N VAL A 397 5.23 1.20 -13.09
CA VAL A 397 6.01 2.38 -13.47
C VAL A 397 7.45 2.03 -13.88
N LEU A 398 8.06 0.99 -13.30
CA LEU A 398 9.36 0.48 -13.74
C LEU A 398 9.30 -0.04 -15.17
N TYR A 399 8.25 -0.81 -15.50
CA TYR A 399 8.02 -1.27 -16.87
C TYR A 399 7.70 -0.12 -17.82
N ALA A 400 6.83 0.83 -17.43
CA ALA A 400 6.57 2.02 -18.25
C ALA A 400 7.86 2.82 -18.52
N GLY A 401 8.71 3.02 -17.51
CA GLY A 401 10.01 3.68 -17.67
C GLY A 401 10.95 2.95 -18.63
N MET A 402 10.97 1.62 -18.59
CA MET A 402 11.70 0.81 -19.58
C MET A 402 11.14 0.96 -21.00
N GLY A 403 9.81 1.09 -21.16
CA GLY A 403 9.18 1.31 -22.46
C GLY A 403 9.53 2.66 -23.08
N VAL A 404 9.52 3.72 -22.28
CA VAL A 404 9.96 5.05 -22.74
C VAL A 404 11.46 5.04 -23.08
N ASP A 405 12.30 4.42 -22.25
CA ASP A 405 13.73 4.29 -22.55
C ASP A 405 13.99 3.49 -23.83
N PHE A 406 13.19 2.46 -24.10
CA PHE A 406 13.24 1.70 -25.35
C PHE A 406 12.94 2.60 -26.56
N LEU A 407 11.89 3.43 -26.51
CA LEU A 407 11.58 4.38 -27.58
C LEU A 407 12.72 5.38 -27.79
N LEU A 408 13.22 5.99 -26.71
CA LEU A 408 14.28 6.99 -26.77
C LEU A 408 15.60 6.42 -27.30
N THR A 409 15.92 5.17 -26.95
CA THR A 409 17.13 4.48 -27.40
C THR A 409 17.04 4.09 -28.88
N ASN A 410 15.84 3.74 -29.36
CA ASN A 410 15.62 3.34 -30.75
C ASN A 410 15.03 4.46 -31.63
N ARG A 411 15.01 5.71 -31.14
CA ARG A 411 14.29 6.83 -31.78
C ARG A 411 14.60 6.92 -33.27
N ASN A 412 15.87 7.04 -33.67
CA ASN A 412 16.31 7.17 -35.07
C ASN A 412 16.22 5.89 -35.92
N ARG A 413 15.77 4.78 -35.34
CA ARG A 413 15.56 3.52 -36.05
C ARG A 413 14.08 3.28 -36.33
N LEU A 414 13.21 3.69 -35.40
CA LEU A 414 11.76 3.54 -35.52
C LEU A 414 11.12 4.75 -36.19
N PHE A 415 11.55 5.96 -35.80
CA PHE A 415 11.03 7.25 -36.26
C PHE A 415 12.17 8.28 -36.34
N ASP A 416 11.88 9.57 -36.55
CA ASP A 416 12.85 10.62 -36.27
C ASP A 416 12.77 11.05 -34.78
N SER A 417 13.77 11.82 -34.32
CA SER A 417 13.83 12.25 -32.92
C SER A 417 12.64 13.13 -32.52
N ILE A 418 12.22 14.07 -33.38
CA ILE A 418 11.13 15.00 -33.07
C ILE A 418 9.82 14.23 -32.92
N SER A 419 9.49 13.36 -33.87
CA SER A 419 8.30 12.51 -33.82
C SER A 419 8.29 11.61 -32.60
N THR A 420 9.45 11.06 -32.20
CA THR A 420 9.56 10.23 -30.98
C THR A 420 9.24 11.03 -29.73
N TYR A 421 9.81 12.23 -29.57
CA TYR A 421 9.51 13.09 -28.42
C TYR A 421 8.06 13.54 -28.41
N ALA A 422 7.51 13.97 -29.56
CA ALA A 422 6.12 14.37 -29.69
C ALA A 422 5.17 13.24 -29.31
N MET A 423 5.41 12.02 -29.80
CA MET A 423 4.64 10.83 -29.45
C MET A 423 4.68 10.54 -27.95
N ILE A 424 5.87 10.58 -27.32
CA ILE A 424 5.99 10.36 -25.86
C ILE A 424 5.19 11.42 -25.10
N VAL A 425 5.31 12.70 -25.47
CA VAL A 425 4.60 13.81 -24.81
C VAL A 425 3.08 13.63 -24.94
N VAL A 426 2.58 13.30 -26.13
CA VAL A 426 1.14 13.07 -26.37
C VAL A 426 0.63 11.87 -25.56
N LEU A 427 1.34 10.73 -25.59
CA LEU A 427 0.94 9.54 -24.84
C LEU A 427 0.97 9.77 -23.32
N VAL A 428 1.97 10.50 -22.80
CA VAL A 428 1.99 10.92 -21.39
C VAL A 428 0.84 11.88 -21.11
N GLY A 429 0.60 12.87 -21.96
CA GLY A 429 -0.51 13.82 -21.81
C GLY A 429 -1.86 13.12 -21.70
N PHE A 430 -2.15 12.17 -22.60
CA PHE A 430 -3.38 11.37 -22.54
C PHE A 430 -3.43 10.41 -21.36
N THR A 431 -2.30 9.81 -20.97
CA THR A 431 -2.19 9.00 -19.74
C THR A 431 -2.66 9.81 -18.53
N LEU A 432 -2.16 11.05 -18.39
CA LEU A 432 -2.53 11.92 -17.27
C LEU A 432 -3.97 12.41 -17.37
N ALA A 433 -4.40 12.86 -18.56
CA ALA A 433 -5.73 13.40 -18.76
C ALA A 433 -6.83 12.36 -18.49
N PHE A 434 -6.72 11.16 -19.08
CA PHE A 434 -7.75 10.13 -18.93
C PHE A 434 -7.73 9.47 -17.55
N SER A 435 -6.55 9.26 -16.95
CA SER A 435 -6.47 8.80 -15.55
C SER A 435 -7.07 9.84 -14.60
N TRP A 436 -6.77 11.14 -14.79
CA TRP A 436 -7.32 12.21 -13.95
C TRP A 436 -8.84 12.34 -14.11
N PHE A 437 -9.38 12.18 -15.32
CA PHE A 437 -10.82 12.25 -15.57
C PHE A 437 -11.62 11.29 -14.67
N GLU A 438 -11.06 10.11 -14.43
CA GLU A 438 -11.63 9.10 -13.53
C GLU A 438 -11.31 9.39 -12.05
N ILE A 439 -10.03 9.64 -11.73
CA ILE A 439 -9.55 9.75 -10.34
C ILE A 439 -9.98 11.05 -9.65
N ARG A 440 -10.29 12.12 -10.39
CA ARG A 440 -10.76 13.39 -9.79
C ARG A 440 -12.04 13.21 -8.94
N GLY A 441 -12.88 12.22 -9.29
CA GLY A 441 -14.08 11.88 -8.54
C GLY A 441 -13.79 11.26 -7.18
N TYR A 442 -12.59 10.69 -7.00
CA TYR A 442 -12.20 10.06 -5.73
C TYR A 442 -12.03 11.07 -4.60
N TYR A 443 -11.88 12.35 -4.92
CA TYR A 443 -11.79 13.45 -3.97
C TYR A 443 -13.16 14.06 -3.60
N TRP A 444 -14.26 13.53 -4.14
CA TRP A 444 -15.60 14.04 -3.85
C TRP A 444 -16.10 13.55 -2.50
N ILE A 445 -16.71 14.45 -1.74
CA ILE A 445 -17.44 14.09 -0.53
C ILE A 445 -18.80 13.56 -1.00
N ASN A 446 -19.01 12.25 -0.91
CA ASN A 446 -20.18 11.60 -1.49
C ASN A 446 -21.47 11.94 -0.72
N ASN A 447 -21.37 12.12 0.59
CA ASN A 447 -22.49 12.52 1.44
C ASN A 447 -22.01 13.55 2.48
N PRO A 448 -22.17 14.87 2.23
CA PRO A 448 -21.77 15.90 3.17
C PRO A 448 -22.51 15.87 4.51
N ALA A 449 -23.72 15.29 4.56
CA ALA A 449 -24.55 15.25 5.76
C ALA A 449 -23.88 14.49 6.91
N ILE A 450 -23.06 13.46 6.62
CA ILE A 450 -22.35 12.72 7.68
C ILE A 450 -21.32 13.62 8.41
N VAL A 451 -20.75 14.59 7.70
CA VAL A 451 -19.77 15.54 8.27
C VAL A 451 -20.50 16.59 9.09
N GLU A 452 -21.58 17.15 8.57
CA GLU A 452 -22.42 18.13 9.28
C GLU A 452 -23.01 17.53 10.57
N ALA A 453 -23.68 16.37 10.45
CA ALA A 453 -24.25 15.65 11.58
C ALA A 453 -23.17 15.21 12.59
N GLY A 454 -21.99 14.81 12.12
CA GLY A 454 -20.87 14.44 12.98
C GLY A 454 -20.37 15.60 13.83
N ILE A 455 -20.20 16.79 13.25
CA ILE A 455 -19.81 18.01 13.98
C ILE A 455 -20.86 18.37 15.04
N GLN A 456 -22.14 18.31 14.69
CA GLN A 456 -23.23 18.62 15.60
C GLN A 456 -23.34 17.59 16.73
N ALA A 457 -23.19 16.30 16.41
CA ALA A 457 -23.19 15.24 17.39
C ALA A 457 -21.99 15.34 18.34
N ASP A 458 -20.78 15.64 17.87
CA ASP A 458 -19.59 15.77 18.73
C ASP A 458 -19.73 16.93 19.73
N GLN A 459 -20.49 17.97 19.40
CA GLN A 459 -20.81 19.09 20.30
C GLN A 459 -21.89 18.76 21.33
N LEU A 460 -22.91 17.98 20.95
CA LEU A 460 -24.06 17.69 21.80
C LEU A 460 -23.87 16.47 22.71
N LEU A 461 -23.12 15.46 22.25
CA LEU A 461 -23.03 14.16 22.92
C LEU A 461 -21.87 14.11 23.93
N PRO A 462 -22.06 13.47 25.09
CA PRO A 462 -20.95 13.16 26.01
C PRO A 462 -19.81 12.40 25.34
N GLU A 463 -18.54 12.63 25.73
CA GLU A 463 -17.36 12.00 25.12
C GLU A 463 -17.40 10.47 25.12
N GLN A 464 -18.01 9.88 26.14
CA GLN A 464 -18.16 8.45 26.37
C GLN A 464 -19.46 7.85 25.80
N ALA A 465 -20.29 8.64 25.12
CA ALA A 465 -21.52 8.15 24.52
C ALA A 465 -21.23 7.03 23.51
N LYS A 466 -22.09 5.98 23.51
CA LYS A 466 -22.14 5.01 22.42
C LYS A 466 -23.34 5.33 21.54
N VAL A 467 -23.12 5.31 20.23
CA VAL A 467 -24.11 5.82 19.27
C VAL A 467 -24.57 4.74 18.30
N ILE A 468 -25.83 4.77 17.94
CA ILE A 468 -26.34 4.06 16.76
C ILE A 468 -26.31 5.07 15.63
N ALA A 469 -25.49 4.80 14.61
CA ALA A 469 -25.25 5.70 13.49
C ALA A 469 -25.42 4.97 12.14
N PRO A 470 -26.67 4.67 11.73
CA PRO A 470 -26.92 3.83 10.56
C PRO A 470 -26.36 4.47 9.29
N TYR A 471 -25.45 3.76 8.64
CA TYR A 471 -24.87 4.17 7.36
C TYR A 471 -24.47 2.95 6.52
N GLY A 472 -25.33 1.93 6.49
CA GLY A 472 -25.13 0.70 5.71
C GLY A 472 -23.87 -0.10 6.11
N GLY A 473 -23.39 0.06 7.35
CA GLY A 473 -22.15 -0.56 7.83
C GLY A 473 -20.88 0.24 7.52
N ASP A 474 -20.97 1.38 6.84
CA ASP A 474 -19.83 2.27 6.61
C ASP A 474 -19.49 3.05 7.89
N THR A 475 -18.29 2.79 8.41
CA THR A 475 -17.78 3.34 9.67
C THR A 475 -17.36 4.81 9.58
N ALA A 476 -17.38 5.42 8.39
CA ALA A 476 -17.07 6.83 8.22
C ALA A 476 -18.02 7.72 9.03
N PHE A 477 -19.29 7.34 9.18
CA PHE A 477 -20.23 8.16 9.95
C PHE A 477 -19.93 8.13 11.46
N LEU A 478 -19.69 6.95 12.04
CA LEU A 478 -19.18 6.83 13.42
C LEU A 478 -17.89 7.63 13.63
N TYR A 479 -17.00 7.60 12.63
CA TYR A 479 -15.77 8.36 12.68
C TYR A 479 -16.01 9.87 12.73
N GLN A 480 -16.93 10.41 11.91
CA GLN A 480 -17.31 11.83 11.95
C GLN A 480 -17.98 12.23 13.26
N ILE A 481 -18.80 11.35 13.86
CA ILE A 481 -19.45 11.58 15.18
C ILE A 481 -18.43 11.53 16.32
N ASN A 482 -17.24 10.96 16.08
CA ASN A 482 -16.16 10.82 17.07
C ASN A 482 -16.58 9.99 18.31
N ARG A 483 -17.45 8.99 18.12
CA ARG A 483 -17.89 8.05 19.16
C ARG A 483 -17.82 6.61 18.65
N GLN A 484 -17.64 5.65 19.57
CA GLN A 484 -17.80 4.24 19.24
C GLN A 484 -19.30 3.90 19.18
N GLY A 485 -19.67 2.87 18.43
CA GLY A 485 -21.08 2.56 18.24
C GLY A 485 -21.37 1.52 17.18
N TRP A 486 -22.57 1.59 16.61
CA TRP A 486 -23.06 0.66 15.60
C TRP A 486 -23.37 1.40 14.29
N PRO A 487 -22.73 1.03 13.16
CA PRO A 487 -22.94 1.69 11.86
C PRO A 487 -24.16 1.17 11.08
N ILE A 488 -25.00 0.36 11.74
CA ILE A 488 -26.24 -0.20 11.18
C ILE A 488 -27.37 0.02 12.19
N GLY A 489 -28.56 0.33 11.67
CA GLY A 489 -29.81 0.41 12.42
C GLY A 489 -30.34 -0.97 12.85
N PHE A 490 -31.62 -1.04 13.15
CA PHE A 490 -32.34 -2.19 13.67
C PHE A 490 -31.88 -2.64 15.06
N GLU A 491 -32.64 -3.52 15.71
CA GLU A 491 -32.29 -4.07 17.03
C GLU A 491 -31.98 -2.96 18.06
N ILE A 492 -32.73 -1.86 18.01
CA ILE A 492 -32.44 -0.64 18.79
C ILE A 492 -32.43 -0.95 20.29
N GLU A 493 -33.42 -1.71 20.78
CA GLU A 493 -33.51 -2.08 22.19
C GLU A 493 -32.32 -2.94 22.66
N ASP A 494 -31.82 -3.84 21.82
CA ASP A 494 -30.62 -4.63 22.14
C ASP A 494 -29.37 -3.73 22.23
N LYS A 495 -29.24 -2.76 21.32
CA LYS A 495 -28.14 -1.80 21.35
C LYS A 495 -28.22 -0.87 22.55
N ILE A 496 -29.42 -0.43 22.95
CA ILE A 496 -29.66 0.31 24.19
C ILE A 496 -29.23 -0.54 25.39
N ALA A 497 -29.61 -1.82 25.43
CA ALA A 497 -29.18 -2.74 26.49
C ALA A 497 -27.64 -2.94 26.52
N LYS A 498 -26.97 -2.85 25.36
CA LYS A 498 -25.50 -2.86 25.22
C LYS A 498 -24.84 -1.49 25.47
N GLY A 499 -25.62 -0.48 25.85
CA GLY A 499 -25.17 0.84 26.29
C GLY A 499 -25.24 1.95 25.25
N ALA A 500 -25.98 1.78 24.14
CA ALA A 500 -26.29 2.87 23.24
C ALA A 500 -27.10 3.94 23.98
N THR A 501 -26.68 5.20 23.86
CA THR A 501 -27.35 6.33 24.51
C THR A 501 -27.94 7.31 23.51
N HIS A 502 -27.47 7.31 22.27
CA HIS A 502 -27.94 8.23 21.24
C HIS A 502 -28.09 7.53 19.89
N TYR A 503 -29.02 8.05 19.10
CA TYR A 503 -29.22 7.69 17.70
C TYR A 503 -28.93 8.91 16.83
N VAL A 504 -28.09 8.75 15.81
CA VAL A 504 -27.69 9.80 14.87
C VAL A 504 -27.94 9.29 13.46
N SER A 505 -28.76 9.97 12.66
CA SER A 505 -29.08 9.54 11.29
C SER A 505 -28.98 10.70 10.31
N VAL A 506 -28.47 10.41 9.11
CA VAL A 506 -28.48 11.32 7.94
C VAL A 506 -29.66 11.06 6.99
N SER A 507 -30.62 10.26 7.45
CA SER A 507 -31.88 9.95 6.77
C SER A 507 -33.02 10.24 7.75
N PRO A 508 -33.34 11.51 8.04
CA PRO A 508 -34.32 11.86 9.08
C PRO A 508 -35.75 11.37 8.75
N GLN A 509 -36.01 11.07 7.48
CA GLN A 509 -37.29 10.55 6.99
C GLN A 509 -37.35 9.01 6.91
N ASP A 510 -36.29 8.32 7.36
CA ASP A 510 -36.30 6.85 7.42
C ASP A 510 -37.32 6.35 8.47
N PRO A 511 -38.07 5.27 8.21
CA PRO A 511 -39.07 4.76 9.16
C PRO A 511 -38.53 4.50 10.56
N GLU A 512 -37.29 4.04 10.72
CA GLU A 512 -36.69 3.84 12.03
C GLU A 512 -36.44 5.17 12.75
N ALA A 513 -35.94 6.17 12.03
CA ALA A 513 -35.71 7.50 12.60
C ALA A 513 -37.03 8.17 13.02
N LEU A 514 -38.10 8.00 12.24
CA LEU A 514 -39.43 8.51 12.55
C LEU A 514 -40.06 7.81 13.78
N ASP A 515 -39.95 6.48 13.89
CA ASP A 515 -40.42 5.75 15.08
C ASP A 515 -39.69 6.21 16.34
N LEU A 516 -38.36 6.32 16.28
CA LEU A 516 -37.57 6.78 17.41
C LEU A 516 -37.85 8.23 17.78
N LYS A 517 -38.14 9.09 16.79
CA LYS A 517 -38.53 10.48 17.01
C LYS A 517 -39.84 10.61 17.80
N GLU A 518 -40.79 9.71 17.61
CA GLU A 518 -42.05 9.71 18.36
C GLU A 518 -41.89 9.22 19.80
N ARG A 519 -40.89 8.35 20.04
CA ARG A 519 -40.69 7.66 21.32
C ARG A 519 -39.67 8.35 22.25
N TYR A 520 -38.73 9.10 21.68
CA TYR A 520 -37.56 9.60 22.39
C TYR A 520 -37.33 11.11 22.16
N THR A 521 -36.42 11.69 22.93
CA THR A 521 -36.18 13.14 22.87
C THR A 521 -35.26 13.50 21.70
N VAL A 522 -35.77 14.32 20.76
CA VAL A 522 -34.96 14.89 19.68
C VAL A 522 -34.09 16.02 20.24
N LEU A 523 -32.77 15.91 20.04
CA LEU A 523 -31.80 16.93 20.44
C LEU A 523 -31.55 17.95 19.32
N ALA A 524 -31.54 17.49 18.07
CA ALA A 524 -31.38 18.33 16.89
C ALA A 524 -31.99 17.64 15.66
N GLU A 525 -32.61 18.42 14.77
CA GLU A 525 -33.18 17.93 13.53
C GLU A 525 -33.07 19.01 12.43
N THR A 526 -32.70 18.58 11.24
CA THR A 526 -32.68 19.37 10.01
C THR A 526 -33.25 18.52 8.87
N ASP A 527 -33.29 19.09 7.67
CA ASP A 527 -33.62 18.31 6.46
C ASP A 527 -32.55 17.26 6.13
N SER A 528 -31.33 17.39 6.65
CA SER A 528 -30.17 16.53 6.35
C SER A 528 -29.85 15.49 7.44
N TYR A 529 -30.21 15.73 8.70
CA TYR A 529 -29.91 14.80 9.79
C TYR A 529 -30.87 14.94 10.99
N ILE A 530 -30.85 13.93 11.86
CA ILE A 530 -31.53 13.92 13.16
C ILE A 530 -30.65 13.29 14.23
N ILE A 531 -30.71 13.86 15.45
CA ILE A 531 -30.01 13.41 16.65
C ILE A 531 -31.04 13.20 17.75
N ILE A 532 -31.09 11.98 18.29
CA ILE A 532 -32.10 11.55 19.26
C ILE A 532 -31.38 10.99 20.50
N ASN A 533 -31.80 11.41 21.69
CA ASN A 533 -31.38 10.83 22.96
C ASN A 533 -32.27 9.64 23.31
N LEU A 534 -31.68 8.45 23.47
CA LEU A 534 -32.37 7.18 23.73
C LEU A 534 -32.57 6.86 25.22
N GLN A 535 -32.17 7.77 26.12
CA GLN A 535 -32.24 7.60 27.58
C GLN A 535 -33.40 8.34 28.23
#